data_AF-A0A524EQ71-F1
#
_entry.id   AF-A0A524EQ71-F1
#
_cell.length_a   1.000
_cell.length_b   1.000
_cell.length_c   1.000
_cell.angle_alpha   90.00
_cell.angle_beta   90.00
_cell.angle_gamma   90.00
#
_symmetry.space_group_name_H-M   'P 1'
#
loop_
_entity.id
_entity.type
_entity.pdbx_description
1 polymer ?
#
loop_
_entity_poly.entity_id
_entity_poly.type
_entity_poly.pdbx_seq_one_letter_code
_entity_poly.pdbx_strand_id
1 'polypeptide(L)'
;MFSLSDETRKKVNRLIDAMQSNLVELYDIMNELRSHLGGIPLSDEENSAIFSEVKAKKGTAQPYDPVTKPAASESKQPSSDHAKTESSFSESVESESEKAVGETNLNEARVSRVLDPIAFEVENANSPAEVVAEYVQSAKDELITPQKPNNKVSQDMDIVLKFLRARGTKPINPDERENILRRIKRWHAYLVSS
;
A
#
# COMPACT_ATOMS: atom_id res chain seq x y z
N MET A 1 -13.70 -32.49 28.35
CA MET A 1 -12.86 -32.27 27.15
C MET A 1 -12.88 -33.56 26.33
N PHE A 2 -13.34 -33.53 25.08
CA PHE A 2 -13.24 -34.70 24.20
C PHE A 2 -11.94 -34.59 23.41
N SER A 3 -10.96 -35.45 23.72
CA SER A 3 -9.78 -35.61 22.87
C SER A 3 -10.20 -36.39 21.62
N LEU A 4 -10.20 -35.73 20.47
CA LEU A 4 -10.35 -36.40 19.18
C LEU A 4 -9.18 -37.37 19.00
N SER A 5 -9.47 -38.67 18.91
CA SER A 5 -8.47 -39.71 18.73
C SER A 5 -7.59 -39.41 17.51
N ASP A 6 -6.31 -39.75 17.57
CA ASP A 6 -5.36 -39.42 16.50
C ASP A 6 -5.75 -40.05 15.15
N GLU A 7 -6.45 -41.19 15.17
CA GLU A 7 -7.06 -41.79 13.98
C GLU A 7 -8.18 -40.92 13.37
N THR A 8 -8.98 -40.24 14.19
CA THR A 8 -9.97 -39.28 13.70
C THR A 8 -9.27 -38.07 13.09
N ARG A 9 -8.20 -37.57 13.74
CA ARG A 9 -7.40 -36.46 13.22
C ARG A 9 -6.74 -36.79 11.87
N LYS A 10 -6.15 -37.98 11.73
CA LYS A 10 -5.59 -38.46 10.45
C LYS A 10 -6.64 -38.57 9.35
N LYS A 11 -7.85 -39.04 9.66
CA LYS A 11 -8.97 -39.12 8.70
C LYS A 11 -9.42 -37.73 8.25
N VAL A 12 -9.54 -36.78 9.18
CA VAL A 12 -9.86 -35.38 8.89
C VAL A 12 -8.79 -34.75 8.00
N ASN A 13 -7.50 -34.92 8.33
CA ASN A 13 -6.42 -34.39 7.50
C ASN A 13 -6.45 -34.96 6.07
N ARG A 14 -6.57 -36.29 5.90
CA ARG A 14 -6.69 -36.90 4.57
C ARG A 14 -7.90 -36.40 3.78
N LEU A 15 -9.02 -36.10 4.44
CA LEU A 15 -10.19 -35.52 3.80
C LEU A 15 -9.92 -34.07 3.37
N ILE A 16 -9.23 -33.28 4.19
CA ILE A 16 -8.79 -31.92 3.85
C ILE A 16 -7.84 -31.96 2.64
N ASP A 17 -6.84 -32.85 2.65
CA ASP A 17 -5.87 -33.02 1.56
C ASP A 17 -6.60 -33.36 0.24
N ALA A 18 -7.56 -34.30 0.28
CA ALA A 18 -8.37 -34.67 -0.88
C ALA A 18 -9.29 -33.53 -1.36
N MET A 19 -9.92 -32.78 -0.44
CA MET A 19 -10.71 -31.60 -0.79
C MET A 19 -9.85 -30.51 -1.42
N GLN A 20 -8.62 -30.31 -0.94
CA GLN A 20 -7.68 -29.34 -1.50
C GLN A 20 -7.23 -29.72 -2.91
N SER A 21 -6.91 -31.00 -3.18
CA SER A 21 -6.62 -31.49 -4.55
C SER A 21 -7.80 -31.21 -5.48
N ASN A 22 -9.01 -31.64 -5.11
CA ASN A 22 -10.20 -31.46 -5.92
C ASN A 22 -10.55 -29.98 -6.19
N LEU A 23 -10.26 -29.07 -5.26
CA LEU A 23 -10.47 -27.64 -5.44
C LEU A 23 -9.45 -27.02 -6.41
N VAL A 24 -8.20 -27.49 -6.41
CA VAL A 24 -7.18 -27.06 -7.38
C VAL A 24 -7.55 -27.57 -8.78
N GLU A 25 -7.90 -28.85 -8.91
CA GLU A 25 -8.35 -29.43 -10.19
C GLU A 25 -9.58 -28.71 -10.76
N LEU A 26 -10.55 -28.36 -9.91
CA LEU A 26 -11.73 -27.58 -10.33
C LEU A 26 -11.36 -26.15 -10.76
N TYR A 27 -10.44 -25.50 -10.07
CA TYR A 27 -9.94 -24.17 -10.45
C TYR A 27 -9.25 -24.21 -11.81
N ASP A 28 -8.40 -25.21 -12.06
CA ASP A 28 -7.71 -25.38 -13.34
C ASP A 28 -8.70 -25.62 -14.49
N ILE A 29 -9.71 -26.48 -14.30
CA ILE A 29 -10.80 -26.69 -15.28
C ILE A 29 -11.57 -25.39 -15.54
N MET A 30 -11.91 -24.63 -14.50
CA MET A 30 -12.59 -23.34 -14.67
C MET A 30 -11.73 -22.31 -15.41
N ASN A 31 -10.43 -22.31 -15.19
CA ASN A 31 -9.48 -21.43 -15.85
C ASN A 31 -9.26 -21.83 -17.33
N GLU A 32 -9.21 -23.13 -17.63
CA GLU A 32 -9.17 -23.66 -18.99
C GLU A 32 -10.45 -23.32 -19.77
N LEU A 33 -11.63 -23.53 -19.17
CA LEU A 33 -12.91 -23.12 -19.75
C LEU A 33 -12.97 -21.61 -19.99
N ARG A 34 -12.45 -20.80 -19.06
CA ARG A 34 -12.36 -19.33 -19.24
C ARG A 34 -11.42 -18.92 -20.38
N SER A 35 -10.34 -19.67 -20.58
CA SER A 35 -9.44 -19.50 -21.73
C SER A 35 -10.17 -19.81 -23.04
N HIS A 36 -10.86 -20.96 -23.12
CA HIS A 36 -11.67 -21.35 -24.29
C HIS A 36 -12.85 -20.43 -24.59
N LEU A 37 -13.47 -19.82 -23.56
CA LEU A 37 -14.57 -18.85 -23.74
C LEU A 37 -14.12 -17.43 -24.11
N GLY A 38 -12.82 -17.20 -24.34
CA GLY A 38 -12.33 -15.92 -24.86
C GLY A 38 -12.08 -14.84 -23.80
N GLY A 39 -11.79 -15.22 -22.55
CA GLY A 39 -10.99 -14.38 -21.65
C GLY A 39 -11.54 -12.99 -21.29
N ILE A 40 -12.87 -12.84 -21.11
CA ILE A 40 -13.44 -11.58 -20.62
C ILE A 40 -12.98 -11.33 -19.17
N PRO A 41 -12.33 -10.18 -18.86
CA PRO A 41 -12.15 -9.74 -17.49
C PRO A 41 -13.47 -9.14 -17.00
N LEU A 42 -14.13 -9.81 -16.05
CA LEU A 42 -15.20 -9.17 -15.28
C LEU A 42 -14.55 -8.08 -14.41
N SER A 43 -14.93 -6.82 -14.66
CA SER A 43 -14.67 -5.74 -13.70
C SER A 43 -15.55 -5.97 -12.48
N ASP A 44 -15.00 -5.89 -11.26
CA ASP A 44 -15.70 -6.16 -10.00
C ASP A 44 -16.79 -5.11 -9.63
N GLU A 45 -17.30 -4.33 -10.58
CA GLU A 45 -18.15 -3.16 -10.32
C GLU A 45 -19.66 -3.45 -10.29
N GLU A 46 -20.15 -4.52 -10.94
CA GLU A 46 -21.61 -4.69 -11.12
C GLU A 46 -22.32 -5.61 -10.11
N ASN A 47 -21.59 -6.30 -9.22
CA ASN A 47 -22.20 -7.21 -8.23
C ASN A 47 -22.63 -6.53 -6.90
N SER A 48 -22.44 -5.21 -6.76
CA SER A 48 -22.79 -4.48 -5.52
C SER A 48 -24.28 -4.10 -5.39
N ALA A 49 -25.08 -4.23 -6.45
CA ALA A 49 -26.40 -3.57 -6.57
C ALA A 49 -27.61 -4.37 -6.06
N ILE A 50 -27.41 -5.47 -5.31
CA ILE A 50 -28.50 -6.41 -4.97
C ILE A 50 -28.99 -6.28 -3.50
N PHE A 51 -28.25 -5.61 -2.62
CA PHE A 51 -28.63 -5.42 -1.20
C PHE A 51 -28.86 -3.94 -0.82
N SER A 52 -29.99 -3.39 -1.28
CA SER A 52 -30.42 -2.02 -0.96
C SER A 52 -30.88 -1.85 0.49
N GLU A 53 -30.06 -1.14 1.27
CA GLU A 53 -30.40 -0.12 2.27
C GLU A 53 -31.78 -0.19 2.99
N VAL A 54 -31.81 -0.74 4.21
CA VAL A 54 -32.91 -0.52 5.17
C VAL A 54 -32.57 0.67 6.08
N LYS A 55 -33.26 1.80 5.88
CA LYS A 55 -33.11 3.02 6.69
C LYS A 55 -33.71 2.87 8.10
N ALA A 56 -32.86 2.80 9.12
CA ALA A 56 -33.27 2.96 10.52
C ALA A 56 -33.23 4.44 10.95
N LYS A 57 -34.30 4.92 11.61
CA LYS A 57 -34.46 6.34 11.98
C LYS A 57 -33.66 6.73 13.22
N LYS A 58 -32.93 7.85 13.07
CA LYS A 58 -32.49 8.84 14.07
C LYS A 58 -33.21 8.77 15.43
N GLY A 59 -32.45 8.52 16.51
CA GLY A 59 -32.89 8.66 17.90
C GLY A 59 -31.91 9.52 18.70
N THR A 60 -32.38 10.64 19.25
CA THR A 60 -31.57 11.64 19.97
C THR A 60 -31.47 11.30 21.46
N ALA A 61 -30.25 11.19 22.01
CA ALA A 61 -29.99 11.37 23.45
C ALA A 61 -28.50 11.63 23.76
N GLN A 62 -28.22 12.79 24.36
CA GLN A 62 -27.08 13.11 25.22
C GLN A 62 -27.62 14.07 26.31
N PRO A 63 -26.92 14.34 27.43
CA PRO A 63 -25.64 13.79 27.90
C PRO A 63 -25.70 13.24 29.35
N TYR A 64 -24.58 12.68 29.83
CA TYR A 64 -24.28 12.63 31.27
C TYR A 64 -22.77 12.70 31.52
N ASP A 65 -22.33 13.70 32.28
CA ASP A 65 -21.05 13.69 33.00
C ASP A 65 -21.17 12.84 34.28
N PRO A 66 -20.06 12.33 34.82
CA PRO A 66 -19.62 12.96 36.06
C PRO A 66 -18.10 13.19 36.21
N VAL A 67 -17.82 14.30 36.88
CA VAL A 67 -16.54 14.77 37.45
C VAL A 67 -15.77 13.70 38.26
N THR A 68 -14.42 13.70 38.19
CA THR A 68 -13.49 13.71 39.35
C THR A 68 -12.01 13.94 38.92
N LYS A 69 -11.37 14.98 39.48
CA LYS A 69 -9.90 15.24 39.59
C LYS A 69 -9.41 14.75 40.97
N PRO A 70 -8.09 14.63 41.32
CA PRO A 70 -6.89 15.31 40.78
C PRO A 70 -5.76 14.30 40.42
N ALA A 71 -4.43 14.56 40.36
CA ALA A 71 -3.54 15.70 40.65
C ALA A 71 -2.22 15.68 39.81
N ALA A 72 -1.44 16.77 39.91
CA ALA A 72 0.04 16.94 39.96
C ALA A 72 1.01 15.92 39.25
N SER A 73 2.15 16.30 38.65
CA SER A 73 3.00 17.52 38.72
C SER A 73 3.74 17.85 37.41
N GLU A 74 4.30 19.07 37.36
CA GLU A 74 5.55 19.58 36.73
C GLU A 74 6.42 18.63 35.86
N SER A 75 7.18 19.12 34.84
CA SER A 75 7.98 20.36 34.86
C SER A 75 8.32 20.92 33.46
N LYS A 76 9.12 22.00 33.43
CA LYS A 76 9.37 22.92 32.30
C LYS A 76 10.57 22.55 31.41
N GLN A 77 10.49 22.97 30.14
CA GLN A 77 11.61 23.35 29.23
C GLN A 77 12.45 24.54 29.79
N PRO A 78 13.52 25.09 29.14
CA PRO A 78 14.24 24.73 27.88
C PRO A 78 15.80 24.82 27.93
N SER A 79 16.50 24.41 26.84
CA SER A 79 17.71 25.03 26.20
C SER A 79 18.22 24.08 25.06
N SER A 80 18.69 24.46 23.86
CA SER A 80 19.85 25.29 23.43
C SER A 80 21.17 24.87 24.11
N ASP A 81 22.28 24.54 23.44
CA ASP A 81 22.97 25.30 22.37
C ASP A 81 23.97 24.50 21.50
N HIS A 82 24.60 25.20 20.55
CA HIS A 82 25.57 24.77 19.52
C HIS A 82 26.96 24.25 19.97
N ALA A 83 27.53 23.32 19.19
CA ALA A 83 28.85 23.36 18.50
C ALA A 83 28.99 22.09 17.63
N LYS A 84 29.15 22.11 16.29
CA LYS A 84 30.22 22.64 15.41
C LYS A 84 31.61 22.05 15.70
N THR A 85 32.20 21.33 14.72
CA THR A 85 33.62 21.33 14.29
C THR A 85 33.83 20.20 13.24
N GLU A 86 34.14 20.60 11.99
CA GLU A 86 35.21 20.10 11.07
C GLU A 86 35.47 18.58 10.88
N SER A 87 36.09 18.07 9.80
CA SER A 87 36.43 18.53 8.43
C SER A 87 37.04 17.30 7.71
N SER A 88 36.84 17.11 6.39
CA SER A 88 37.93 16.77 5.45
C SER A 88 37.46 16.70 4.00
N PHE A 89 38.40 16.92 3.09
CA PHE A 89 38.27 17.13 1.64
C PHE A 89 38.94 16.00 0.85
N SER A 90 38.43 15.72 -0.37
CA SER A 90 39.02 14.98 -1.51
C SER A 90 37.88 14.84 -2.54
N GLU A 91 37.69 15.72 -3.52
CA GLU A 91 38.48 16.00 -4.74
C GLU A 91 38.51 14.87 -5.79
N SER A 92 37.89 15.18 -6.93
CA SER A 92 38.07 14.70 -8.31
C SER A 92 38.51 13.27 -8.62
N VAL A 93 37.67 12.58 -9.40
CA VAL A 93 38.09 12.17 -10.75
C VAL A 93 36.97 12.44 -11.77
N GLU A 94 37.34 13.21 -12.78
CA GLU A 94 36.58 13.52 -13.98
C GLU A 94 36.60 12.29 -14.91
N SER A 95 35.48 11.99 -15.59
CA SER A 95 35.44 10.98 -16.65
C SER A 95 34.31 11.29 -17.62
N GLU A 96 34.67 11.92 -18.73
CA GLU A 96 33.76 12.28 -19.81
C GLU A 96 33.10 11.02 -20.43
N SER A 97 31.77 10.95 -20.34
CA SER A 97 30.95 10.12 -21.23
C SER A 97 29.61 10.81 -21.50
N GLU A 98 29.74 12.05 -21.98
CA GLU A 98 28.63 12.94 -22.25
C GLU A 98 27.87 12.53 -23.52
N LYS A 99 26.76 11.80 -23.32
CA LYS A 99 25.46 12.06 -23.99
C LYS A 99 24.34 11.09 -23.63
N ALA A 100 24.63 9.93 -23.06
CA ALA A 100 23.61 8.96 -22.62
C ALA A 100 23.39 8.97 -21.09
N VAL A 101 24.37 9.41 -20.30
CA VAL A 101 24.38 9.32 -18.83
C VAL A 101 23.55 10.44 -18.16
N GLY A 102 23.30 11.56 -18.84
CA GLY A 102 22.56 12.69 -18.26
C GLY A 102 21.07 12.40 -18.09
N GLU A 103 20.42 11.82 -19.10
CA GLU A 103 18.96 11.66 -19.10
C GLU A 103 18.47 10.60 -18.11
N THR A 104 19.21 9.51 -17.93
CA THR A 104 18.87 8.45 -16.95
C THR A 104 18.96 8.96 -15.52
N ASN A 105 20.06 9.64 -15.16
CA ASN A 105 20.24 10.25 -13.84
C ASN A 105 19.18 11.33 -13.55
N LEU A 106 18.80 12.15 -14.54
CA LEU A 106 17.74 13.14 -14.39
C LEU A 106 16.35 12.49 -14.21
N ASN A 107 16.08 11.38 -14.91
CA ASN A 107 14.84 10.61 -14.74
C ASN A 107 14.79 9.94 -13.37
N GLU A 108 15.90 9.35 -12.89
CA GLU A 108 16.02 8.77 -11.55
C GLU A 108 15.83 9.82 -10.45
N ALA A 109 16.54 10.94 -10.51
CA ALA A 109 16.37 12.02 -9.54
C ALA A 109 14.93 12.57 -9.51
N ARG A 110 14.25 12.61 -10.66
CA ARG A 110 12.82 12.97 -10.76
C ARG A 110 11.91 11.92 -10.12
N VAL A 111 12.13 10.64 -10.40
CA VAL A 111 11.32 9.53 -9.84
C VAL A 111 11.48 9.47 -8.31
N SER A 112 12.71 9.54 -7.80
CA SER A 112 12.99 9.61 -6.36
C SER A 112 12.32 10.83 -5.71
N ARG A 113 12.47 12.02 -6.29
CA ARG A 113 11.84 13.26 -5.76
C ARG A 113 10.32 13.16 -5.59
N VAL A 114 9.64 12.37 -6.41
CA VAL A 114 8.18 12.18 -6.36
C VAL A 114 7.78 11.00 -5.46
N LEU A 115 8.54 9.90 -5.46
CA LEU A 115 8.20 8.68 -4.72
C LEU A 115 8.72 8.64 -3.27
N ASP A 116 9.86 9.27 -2.97
CA ASP A 116 10.46 9.27 -1.64
C ASP A 116 9.59 9.97 -0.57
N PRO A 117 8.91 11.10 -0.86
CA PRO A 117 7.95 11.69 0.09
C PRO A 117 6.79 10.73 0.43
N ILE A 118 6.33 9.95 -0.55
CA ILE A 118 5.28 8.94 -0.34
C ILE A 118 5.82 7.80 0.52
N ALA A 119 7.04 7.32 0.25
CA ALA A 119 7.66 6.28 1.04
C ALA A 119 7.82 6.71 2.52
N PHE A 120 8.30 7.94 2.75
CA PHE A 120 8.43 8.52 4.08
C PHE A 120 7.08 8.66 4.81
N GLU A 121 6.05 9.19 4.13
CA GLU A 121 4.72 9.35 4.73
C GLU A 121 4.05 8.00 5.05
N VAL A 122 4.23 7.02 4.15
CA VAL A 122 3.78 5.65 4.36
C VAL A 122 4.51 5.05 5.57
N GLU A 123 5.84 5.15 5.64
CA GLU A 123 6.67 4.57 6.72
C GLU A 123 6.33 5.13 8.11
N ASN A 124 6.08 6.45 8.21
CA ASN A 124 5.84 7.15 9.47
C ASN A 124 4.49 6.84 10.15
N ALA A 125 3.60 6.06 9.52
CA ALA A 125 2.36 5.51 10.10
C ALA A 125 1.27 6.51 10.57
N ASN A 126 1.55 7.82 10.58
CA ASN A 126 0.64 8.87 11.06
C ASN A 126 -0.30 9.40 9.95
N SER A 127 0.08 9.20 8.68
CA SER A 127 -0.76 9.27 7.47
C SER A 127 -2.17 8.66 7.59
N PRO A 128 -3.30 9.40 7.67
CA PRO A 128 -4.57 8.85 7.17
C PRO A 128 -4.41 8.38 5.71
N ALA A 129 -4.99 7.22 5.38
CA ALA A 129 -4.78 6.59 4.06
C ALA A 129 -5.25 7.47 2.88
N GLU A 130 -6.24 8.34 3.11
CA GLU A 130 -6.73 9.35 2.17
C GLU A 130 -5.62 10.33 1.71
N VAL A 131 -4.82 10.87 2.64
CA VAL A 131 -3.69 11.78 2.31
C VAL A 131 -2.61 11.05 1.51
N VAL A 132 -2.33 9.79 1.84
CA VAL A 132 -1.42 8.95 1.05
C VAL A 132 -1.99 8.71 -0.37
N ALA A 133 -3.31 8.59 -0.52
CA ALA A 133 -3.95 8.44 -1.82
C ALA A 133 -3.80 9.71 -2.69
N GLU A 134 -3.87 10.90 -2.10
CA GLU A 134 -3.64 12.17 -2.81
C GLU A 134 -2.20 12.26 -3.35
N TYR A 135 -1.20 11.90 -2.53
CA TYR A 135 0.18 11.87 -2.99
C TYR A 135 0.43 10.82 -4.08
N VAL A 136 -0.13 9.60 -3.94
CA VAL A 136 0.00 8.55 -4.97
C VAL A 136 -0.71 8.96 -6.27
N GLN A 137 -1.84 9.66 -6.21
CA GLN A 137 -2.53 10.18 -7.39
C GLN A 137 -1.67 11.24 -8.08
N SER A 138 -1.14 12.20 -7.32
CA SER A 138 -0.26 13.25 -7.84
C SER A 138 1.00 12.65 -8.49
N ALA A 139 1.62 11.65 -7.86
CA ALA A 139 2.75 10.93 -8.42
C ALA A 139 2.41 10.16 -9.69
N LYS A 140 1.22 9.56 -9.78
CA LYS A 140 0.75 8.90 -11.01
C LYS A 140 0.64 9.92 -12.15
N ASP A 141 -0.01 11.05 -11.89
CA ASP A 141 -0.27 12.09 -12.90
C ASP A 141 1.02 12.80 -13.36
N GLU A 142 2.01 12.95 -12.48
CA GLU A 142 3.34 13.44 -12.85
C GLU A 142 4.19 12.40 -13.58
N LEU A 143 4.31 11.18 -13.06
CA LEU A 143 5.27 10.19 -13.55
C LEU A 143 4.78 9.47 -14.81
N ILE A 144 3.46 9.30 -14.97
CA ILE A 144 2.86 8.55 -16.06
C ILE A 144 2.11 9.49 -17.00
N THR A 145 2.85 10.07 -17.93
CA THR A 145 2.32 11.00 -18.93
C THR A 145 2.05 10.29 -20.27
N PRO A 146 1.22 10.84 -21.17
CA PRO A 146 1.05 10.30 -22.52
C PRO A 146 2.35 10.17 -23.33
N GLN A 147 3.37 10.95 -22.99
CA GLN A 147 4.69 10.95 -23.59
C GLN A 147 5.63 9.87 -23.00
N LYS A 148 5.39 9.44 -21.75
CA LYS A 148 6.11 8.34 -21.07
C LYS A 148 5.11 7.40 -20.39
N PRO A 149 4.33 6.61 -21.16
CA PRO A 149 3.34 5.72 -20.60
C PRO A 149 3.99 4.48 -19.98
N ASN A 150 3.67 4.18 -18.72
CA ASN A 150 4.02 2.91 -18.07
C ASN A 150 2.74 2.23 -17.54
N ASN A 151 2.06 1.48 -18.41
CA ASN A 151 0.79 0.83 -18.09
C ASN A 151 0.87 -0.09 -16.87
N LYS A 152 2.03 -0.75 -16.67
CA LYS A 152 2.24 -1.69 -15.55
C LYS A 152 2.30 -0.96 -14.20
N VAL A 153 3.05 0.14 -14.13
CA VAL A 153 3.12 0.98 -12.93
C VAL A 153 1.79 1.71 -12.71
N SER A 154 1.13 2.19 -13.78
CA SER A 154 -0.20 2.81 -13.70
C SER A 154 -1.22 1.90 -13.04
N GLN A 155 -1.34 0.65 -13.52
CA GLN A 155 -2.29 -0.32 -12.95
C GLN A 155 -1.95 -0.68 -11.50
N ASP A 156 -0.67 -0.82 -11.14
CA ASP A 156 -0.26 -1.14 -9.78
C ASP A 156 -0.48 0.04 -8.82
N MET A 157 -0.33 1.29 -9.30
CA MET A 157 -0.73 2.52 -8.60
C MET A 157 -2.25 2.60 -8.44
N ASP A 158 -3.05 2.28 -9.47
CA ASP A 158 -4.52 2.26 -9.39
C ASP A 158 -5.05 1.26 -8.35
N ILE A 159 -4.40 0.09 -8.22
CA ILE A 159 -4.71 -0.89 -7.16
C ILE A 159 -4.46 -0.28 -5.77
N VAL A 160 -3.32 0.42 -5.59
CA VAL A 160 -3.00 1.09 -4.32
C VAL A 160 -3.97 2.25 -4.04
N LEU A 161 -4.33 3.04 -5.05
CA LEU A 161 -5.31 4.12 -4.93
C LEU A 161 -6.70 3.59 -4.52
N LYS A 162 -7.17 2.50 -5.15
CA LYS A 162 -8.45 1.86 -4.79
C LYS A 162 -8.42 1.35 -3.34
N PHE A 163 -7.32 0.74 -2.92
CA PHE A 163 -7.12 0.29 -1.53
C PHE A 163 -7.13 1.46 -0.53
N LEU A 164 -6.34 2.51 -0.78
CA LEU A 164 -6.23 3.66 0.11
C LEU A 164 -7.55 4.45 0.22
N ARG A 165 -8.25 4.67 -0.91
CA ARG A 165 -9.57 5.32 -0.94
C ARG A 165 -10.64 4.50 -0.21
N ALA A 166 -10.65 3.17 -0.36
CA ALA A 166 -11.56 2.29 0.38
C ALA A 166 -11.29 2.30 1.90
N ARG A 167 -10.09 2.70 2.32
CA ARG A 167 -9.69 2.82 3.71
C ARG A 167 -9.99 4.21 4.32
N GLY A 168 -9.91 5.27 3.51
CA GLY A 168 -10.25 6.63 3.88
C GLY A 168 -9.40 7.19 5.02
N THR A 169 -10.04 7.72 6.05
CA THR A 169 -9.37 8.34 7.22
C THR A 169 -8.68 7.34 8.17
N LYS A 170 -8.84 6.02 7.97
CA LYS A 170 -8.23 5.02 8.85
C LYS A 170 -6.70 4.93 8.61
N PRO A 171 -5.88 4.76 9.66
CA PRO A 171 -4.44 4.57 9.50
C PRO A 171 -4.14 3.24 8.80
N ILE A 172 -3.02 3.18 8.07
CA ILE A 172 -2.57 1.99 7.35
C ILE A 172 -1.95 0.99 8.35
N ASN A 173 -2.30 -0.30 8.27
CA ASN A 173 -1.73 -1.33 9.14
C ASN A 173 -0.25 -1.57 8.81
N PRO A 174 0.59 -2.04 9.75
CA PRO A 174 2.01 -2.33 9.50
C PRO A 174 2.27 -3.22 8.27
N ASP A 175 1.51 -4.30 8.10
CA ASP A 175 1.72 -5.27 7.02
C ASP A 175 1.34 -4.69 5.64
N GLU A 176 0.29 -3.87 5.60
CA GLU A 176 -0.17 -3.16 4.40
C GLU A 176 0.81 -2.05 4.01
N ARG A 177 1.33 -1.33 5.02
CA ARG A 177 2.37 -0.31 4.89
C ARG A 177 3.63 -0.91 4.27
N GLU A 178 4.09 -2.06 4.74
CA GLU A 178 5.22 -2.77 4.14
C GLU A 178 4.93 -3.24 2.69
N ASN A 179 3.71 -3.66 2.40
CA ASN A 179 3.28 -4.02 1.03
C ASN A 179 3.35 -2.80 0.09
N ILE A 180 2.86 -1.63 0.53
CA ILE A 180 2.91 -0.38 -0.23
C ILE A 180 4.36 0.08 -0.43
N LEU A 181 5.22 0.02 0.60
CA LEU A 181 6.65 0.34 0.46
C LEU A 181 7.35 -0.60 -0.55
N ARG A 182 7.04 -1.90 -0.53
CA ARG A 182 7.52 -2.85 -1.55
C ARG A 182 7.01 -2.50 -2.95
N ARG A 183 5.77 -2.01 -3.10
CA ARG A 183 5.23 -1.54 -4.38
C ARG A 183 5.96 -0.30 -4.88
N ILE A 184 6.13 0.73 -4.04
CA ILE A 184 6.85 1.96 -4.36
C ILE A 184 8.28 1.66 -4.85
N LYS A 185 9.02 0.78 -4.16
CA LYS A 185 10.37 0.34 -4.60
C LYS A 185 10.37 -0.34 -5.97
N ARG A 186 9.33 -1.13 -6.30
CA ARG A 186 9.18 -1.71 -7.65
C ARG A 186 8.81 -0.66 -8.70
N TRP A 187 7.98 0.33 -8.36
CA TRP A 187 7.62 1.41 -9.26
C TRP A 187 8.85 2.25 -9.62
N HIS A 188 9.67 2.59 -8.63
CA HIS A 188 10.95 3.27 -8.83
C HIS A 188 11.82 2.52 -9.84
N ALA A 189 12.10 1.24 -9.58
CA ALA A 189 12.90 0.40 -10.48
C ALA A 189 12.32 0.33 -11.90
N TYR A 190 10.99 0.20 -12.07
CA TYR A 190 10.35 0.18 -13.40
C TYR A 190 10.34 1.54 -14.11
N LEU A 191 10.27 2.65 -13.39
CA LEU A 191 10.24 4.00 -13.97
C LEU A 191 11.64 4.53 -14.30
N VAL A 192 12.68 4.03 -13.63
CA VAL A 192 14.09 4.34 -13.95
C VAL A 192 14.61 3.46 -15.11
N SER A 193 14.06 2.26 -15.28
CA SER A 193 14.41 1.35 -16.38
C SER A 193 13.52 1.47 -17.64
N SER A 194 12.60 2.44 -17.68
CA SER A 194 11.78 2.80 -18.85
C SER A 194 12.26 4.08 -19.53
#